data_AF-A0A818U140-F1
#
_entry.id   AF-A0A818U140-F1
#
_cell.length_a   1.000
_cell.length_b   1.000
_cell.length_c   1.000
_cell.angle_alpha   90.00
_cell.angle_beta   90.00
_cell.angle_gamma   90.00
#
_symmetry.space_group_name_H-M   'P 1'
#
loop_
_entity.id
_entity.type
_entity.pdbx_description
1 polymer ?
#
loop_
_entity_poly.entity_id
_entity_poly.type
_entity_poly.pdbx_seq_one_letter_code
_entity_poly.pdbx_strand_id
1 'polypeptide(L)'
;MNSTSSNVSGALLAAPYQLNKWFGLFIWMIGNLGCIGNMIVFSSRAFRNRAYAVYLSSEAAFNIIYFDFLLLTRILQRGFQIPITTRYNIICKLRQFDSVWNHDVSLSLFSFATIDRILSLQRLNSKLRK
;
A
#
# COMPACT_ATOMS: atom_id res chain seq x y z
N MET A 1 -24.98 25.53 -33.93
CA MET A 1 -23.72 24.78 -33.75
C MET A 1 -23.33 24.68 -32.27
N ASN A 2 -24.23 24.24 -31.37
CA ASN A 2 -23.97 24.18 -29.91
C ASN A 2 -24.13 22.77 -29.30
N SER A 3 -24.35 21.74 -30.11
CA SER A 3 -24.69 20.39 -29.62
C SER A 3 -23.47 19.48 -29.44
N THR A 4 -22.30 19.87 -29.98
CA THR A 4 -21.06 19.07 -29.91
C THR A 4 -20.21 19.39 -28.69
N SER A 5 -20.26 20.61 -28.15
CA SER A 5 -19.48 21.01 -26.97
C SER A 5 -20.01 20.44 -25.64
N SER A 6 -21.33 20.23 -25.52
CA SER A 6 -21.96 19.57 -24.37
C SER A 6 -21.62 18.08 -24.28
N ASN A 7 -21.56 17.40 -25.44
CA ASN A 7 -21.25 15.97 -25.51
C ASN A 7 -19.78 15.66 -25.19
N VAL A 8 -18.85 16.51 -25.64
CA VAL A 8 -17.42 16.36 -25.35
C VAL A 8 -17.14 16.59 -23.87
N SER A 9 -17.80 17.58 -23.25
CA SER A 9 -17.64 17.89 -21.81
C SER A 9 -18.14 16.75 -20.91
N GLY A 10 -19.27 16.12 -21.26
CA GLY A 10 -19.79 14.95 -20.55
C GLY A 10 -18.93 13.69 -20.70
N ALA A 11 -18.40 13.44 -21.91
CA ALA A 11 -17.49 12.32 -22.16
C ALA A 11 -16.14 12.48 -21.45
N LEU A 12 -15.61 13.71 -21.39
CA LEU A 12 -14.35 14.01 -20.68
C LEU A 12 -14.48 13.84 -19.16
N LEU A 13 -15.65 14.12 -18.58
CA LEU A 13 -15.95 13.91 -17.16
C LEU A 13 -16.21 12.43 -16.82
N ALA A 14 -16.76 11.65 -17.74
CA ALA A 14 -17.03 10.22 -17.56
C ALA A 14 -15.78 9.34 -17.68
N ALA A 15 -14.82 9.72 -18.52
CA ALA A 15 -13.58 8.98 -18.74
C ALA A 15 -12.73 8.74 -17.47
N PRO A 16 -12.38 9.76 -16.65
CA PRO A 16 -11.59 9.56 -15.44
C PRO A 16 -12.35 8.78 -14.37
N TYR A 17 -13.68 8.86 -14.36
CA TYR A 17 -14.53 8.14 -13.41
C TYR A 17 -14.48 6.62 -13.65
N GLN A 18 -14.70 6.19 -14.89
CA GLN A 18 -14.66 4.77 -15.22
C GLN A 18 -13.24 4.19 -15.10
N LEU A 19 -12.23 4.96 -15.51
CA LEU A 19 -10.82 4.57 -15.34
C LEU A 19 -10.49 4.39 -13.87
N ASN A 20 -10.79 5.35 -13.01
CA ASN A 20 -10.43 5.28 -11.59
C ASN A 20 -11.16 4.14 -10.85
N LYS A 21 -12.33 3.71 -11.31
CA LYS A 21 -13.06 2.56 -10.77
C LYS A 21 -12.35 1.24 -11.08
N TRP A 22 -12.15 0.92 -12.36
CA TRP A 22 -11.55 -0.34 -12.78
C TRP A 22 -10.06 -0.41 -12.49
N PHE A 23 -9.34 0.68 -12.76
CA PHE A 23 -7.91 0.78 -12.47
C PHE A 23 -7.64 0.77 -10.95
N GLY A 24 -8.49 1.45 -10.17
CA GLY A 24 -8.39 1.42 -8.71
C GLY A 24 -8.60 0.02 -8.14
N LEU A 25 -9.63 -0.69 -8.59
CA LEU A 25 -9.86 -2.09 -8.20
C LEU A 25 -8.72 -3.02 -8.62
N PHE A 26 -8.19 -2.82 -9.83
CA PHE A 26 -7.05 -3.59 -10.32
C PHE A 26 -5.79 -3.37 -9.47
N ILE A 27 -5.46 -2.11 -9.14
CA ILE A 27 -4.35 -1.81 -8.24
C ILE A 27 -4.58 -2.40 -6.86
N TRP A 28 -5.81 -2.33 -6.33
CA TRP A 28 -6.13 -2.91 -5.03
C TRP A 28 -5.91 -4.43 -5.00
N MET A 29 -6.35 -5.14 -6.05
CA MET A 29 -6.12 -6.58 -6.20
C MET A 29 -4.63 -6.93 -6.31
N ILE A 30 -3.88 -6.22 -7.16
CA ILE A 30 -2.45 -6.46 -7.34
C ILE A 30 -1.65 -6.09 -6.10
N GLY A 31 -1.99 -4.99 -5.43
CA GLY A 31 -1.34 -4.54 -4.20
C GLY A 31 -1.48 -5.58 -3.10
N ASN A 32 -2.68 -6.12 -2.91
CA ASN A 32 -2.93 -7.20 -1.95
C ASN A 32 -2.19 -8.49 -2.32
N LEU A 33 -2.24 -8.91 -3.60
CA LEU A 33 -1.49 -10.07 -4.08
C LEU A 33 0.02 -9.93 -3.86
N GLY A 34 0.58 -8.74 -4.12
CA GLY A 34 1.98 -8.43 -3.87
C GLY A 34 2.36 -8.54 -2.40
N CYS A 35 1.53 -8.00 -1.50
CA CYS A 35 1.77 -8.08 -0.06
C CYS A 35 1.68 -9.51 0.47
N ILE A 36 0.67 -10.28 0.02
CA ILE A 36 0.54 -11.70 0.36
C ILE A 36 1.74 -12.49 -0.18
N GLY A 37 2.18 -12.20 -1.40
CA GLY A 37 3.38 -12.78 -1.99
C GLY A 37 4.62 -12.52 -1.13
N ASN A 38 4.84 -11.28 -0.69
CA ASN A 38 5.94 -10.91 0.20
C ASN A 38 5.86 -11.69 1.52
N MET A 39 4.68 -11.78 2.15
CA MET A 39 4.48 -12.57 3.36
C MET A 39 4.84 -14.05 3.17
N ILE A 40 4.39 -14.66 2.07
CA ILE A 40 4.69 -16.07 1.77
C ILE A 40 6.20 -16.28 1.58
N VAL A 41 6.85 -15.40 0.82
CA VAL A 41 8.30 -15.46 0.56
C VAL A 41 9.10 -15.34 1.85
N PHE A 42 8.78 -14.37 2.72
CA PHE A 42 9.49 -14.16 3.98
C PHE A 42 9.13 -15.19 5.06
N SER A 43 7.97 -15.84 4.96
CA SER A 43 7.58 -16.97 5.83
C SER A 43 8.28 -18.29 5.47
N SER A 44 8.89 -18.38 4.29
CA SER A 44 9.64 -19.56 3.86
C SER A 44 10.82 -19.89 4.79
N ARG A 45 11.10 -21.18 4.98
CA ARG A 45 12.17 -21.70 5.86
C ARG A 45 13.55 -21.10 5.56
N ALA A 46 13.80 -20.70 4.32
CA ALA A 46 15.07 -20.08 3.91
C ALA A 46 15.31 -18.71 4.56
N PHE A 47 14.25 -17.96 4.88
CA PHE A 47 14.32 -16.59 5.37
C PHE A 47 13.89 -16.43 6.83
N ARG A 48 13.12 -17.38 7.38
CA ARG A 48 12.54 -17.33 8.73
C ARG A 48 13.57 -17.13 9.87
N ASN A 49 14.83 -17.53 9.67
CA ASN A 49 15.89 -17.37 10.66
C ASN A 49 16.60 -16.00 10.62
N ARG A 50 16.22 -15.10 9.70
CA ARG A 50 16.87 -13.79 9.55
C ARG A 50 15.96 -12.71 10.13
N ALA A 51 16.49 -11.88 11.03
CA ALA A 51 15.75 -10.80 11.68
C ALA A 51 15.09 -9.85 10.66
N TYR A 52 15.79 -9.50 9.56
CA TYR A 52 15.24 -8.65 8.50
C TYR A 52 13.95 -9.20 7.86
N ALA A 53 13.77 -10.52 7.81
CA ALA A 53 12.57 -11.13 7.21
C ALA A 53 11.32 -10.83 8.04
N VAL A 54 11.46 -10.68 9.37
CA VAL A 54 10.36 -10.29 10.26
C VAL A 54 9.91 -8.87 9.96
N TYR A 55 10.85 -7.91 9.87
CA TYR A 55 10.50 -6.51 9.57
C TYR A 55 9.84 -6.35 8.21
N LEU A 56 10.33 -7.04 7.16
CA LEU A 56 9.71 -6.98 5.83
C LEU A 56 8.35 -7.69 5.78
N SER A 57 8.16 -8.76 6.57
CA SER A 57 6.86 -9.42 6.69
C SER A 57 5.83 -8.57 7.44
N SER A 58 6.26 -7.83 8.48
CA SER A 58 5.39 -6.91 9.20
C SER A 58 5.05 -5.68 8.35
N GLU A 59 6.00 -5.17 7.56
CA GLU A 59 5.76 -4.10 6.60
C GLU A 59 4.69 -4.49 5.57
N ALA A 60 4.78 -5.71 5.02
CA ALA A 60 3.75 -6.24 4.13
C ALA A 60 2.36 -6.31 4.81
N ALA A 61 2.30 -6.58 6.11
CA ALA A 61 1.05 -6.58 6.88
C ALA A 61 0.44 -5.18 6.99
N PHE A 62 1.26 -4.18 7.33
CA PHE A 62 0.82 -2.79 7.41
C PHE A 62 0.38 -2.25 6.05
N ASN A 63 1.06 -2.65 4.97
CA ASN A 63 0.69 -2.28 3.62
C ASN A 63 -0.68 -2.86 3.20
N ILE A 64 -1.05 -4.08 3.62
CA ILE A 64 -2.40 -4.63 3.39
C ILE A 64 -3.45 -3.74 4.04
N ILE A 65 -3.27 -3.41 5.32
CA ILE A 65 -4.17 -2.52 6.06
C ILE A 65 -4.28 -1.17 5.34
N TYR A 66 -3.16 -0.60 4.91
CA TYR A 66 -3.16 0.65 4.16
C TYR A 66 -3.92 0.57 2.83
N PHE A 67 -3.73 -0.50 2.03
CA PHE A 67 -4.47 -0.69 0.78
C PHE A 67 -5.97 -0.86 1.04
N ASP A 68 -6.35 -1.60 2.08
CA ASP A 68 -7.74 -1.86 2.42
C ASP A 68 -8.45 -0.64 3.00
N PHE A 69 -7.80 0.20 3.80
CA PHE A 69 -8.45 1.40 4.34
C PHE A 69 -8.36 2.60 3.40
N LEU A 70 -7.21 2.86 2.79
CA LEU A 70 -7.02 4.06 1.97
C LEU A 70 -7.52 3.88 0.53
N LEU A 71 -7.17 2.77 -0.11
CA LEU A 71 -7.47 2.54 -1.51
C LEU A 71 -8.95 2.17 -1.70
N LEU A 72 -9.50 1.31 -0.84
CA LEU A 72 -10.91 0.94 -0.87
C LEU A 72 -11.80 2.17 -0.65
N THR A 73 -11.55 2.99 0.38
CA THR A 73 -12.34 4.21 0.62
C THR A 73 -12.26 5.19 -0.54
N ARG A 74 -11.09 5.33 -1.19
CA ARG A 74 -10.93 6.12 -2.41
C ARG A 74 -11.75 5.57 -3.57
N ILE A 75 -11.77 4.25 -3.78
CA ILE A 75 -12.57 3.61 -4.84
C ILE A 75 -14.06 3.79 -4.57
N LEU A 76 -14.51 3.62 -3.32
CA LEU A 76 -15.93 3.81 -2.98
C LEU A 76 -16.37 5.27 -3.18
N GLN A 77 -15.55 6.23 -2.77
CA GLN A 77 -15.88 7.65 -2.88
C GLN A 77 -15.80 8.16 -4.32
N ARG A 78 -14.74 7.83 -5.06
CA ARG A 78 -14.50 8.37 -6.41
C ARG A 78 -15.05 7.48 -7.52
N GLY A 79 -15.15 6.17 -7.31
CA GLY A 79 -15.60 5.19 -8.31
C GLY A 79 -17.05 4.72 -8.16
N PHE A 80 -17.64 4.83 -6.97
CA PHE A 80 -19.06 4.52 -6.73
C PHE A 80 -19.88 5.72 -6.26
N GLN A 81 -19.25 6.91 -6.14
CA GLN A 81 -19.87 8.16 -5.67
C GLN A 81 -20.58 8.03 -4.31
N ILE A 82 -20.15 7.10 -3.46
CA ILE A 82 -20.72 6.93 -2.12
C ILE A 82 -20.00 7.92 -1.18
N PRO A 83 -20.69 8.91 -0.58
CA PRO A 83 -20.07 9.94 0.25
C PRO A 83 -19.80 9.43 1.67
N ILE A 84 -18.93 8.41 1.80
CA ILE A 84 -18.61 7.77 3.09
C ILE A 84 -17.82 8.72 3.99
N THR A 85 -16.87 9.46 3.43
CA THR A 85 -16.05 10.44 4.15
C THR A 85 -16.85 11.64 4.64
N THR A 86 -17.92 12.00 3.92
CA THR A 86 -18.79 13.13 4.29
C THR A 86 -19.80 12.72 5.36
N ARG A 87 -20.23 11.45 5.34
CA ARG A 87 -21.17 10.89 6.32
C ARG A 87 -20.51 10.50 7.63
N TYR A 88 -19.26 10.03 7.58
CA TYR A 88 -18.52 9.55 8.75
C TYR A 88 -17.18 10.27 8.87
N ASN A 89 -17.14 11.29 9.73
CA ASN A 89 -15.93 12.09 9.99
C ASN A 89 -14.76 11.23 10.53
N ILE A 90 -15.08 10.15 11.25
CA ILE A 90 -14.10 9.17 11.75
C ILE A 90 -13.31 8.54 10.60
N ILE A 91 -13.99 8.14 9.51
CA ILE A 91 -13.35 7.50 8.35
C ILE A 91 -12.44 8.49 7.62
N CYS A 92 -12.84 9.76 7.54
CA CYS A 92 -12.01 10.81 6.96
C CYS A 92 -10.70 11.01 7.75
N LYS A 93 -10.79 11.07 9.08
CA LYS A 93 -9.63 11.19 9.97
C LYS A 93 -8.73 9.96 9.94
N LEU A 94 -9.31 8.76 10.02
CA LEU A 94 -8.56 7.50 9.92
C LEU A 94 -7.78 7.41 8.62
N ARG A 95 -8.39 7.78 7.49
CA ARG A 95 -7.71 7.78 6.20
C ARG A 95 -6.46 8.67 6.19
N GLN A 96 -6.55 9.89 6.73
CA GLN A 96 -5.40 10.79 6.79
C GLN A 96 -4.34 10.30 7.78
N PHE A 97 -4.78 9.77 8.92
CA PHE A 97 -3.90 9.17 9.92
C PHE A 97 -3.13 7.97 9.35
N ASP A 98 -3.83 6.99 8.77
CA ASP A 98 -3.23 5.79 8.19
C ASP A 98 -2.22 6.13 7.09
N SER A 99 -2.47 7.19 6.31
CA SER A 99 -1.54 7.61 5.26
C SER A 99 -0.21 8.12 5.79
N VAL A 100 -0.24 8.91 6.87
CA VAL A 100 0.98 9.45 7.47
C VAL A 100 1.68 8.36 8.28
N TRP A 101 0.90 7.61 9.05
CA TRP A 101 1.38 6.52 9.90
C TRP A 101 2.06 5.42 9.09
N ASN A 102 1.43 4.93 8.01
CA ASN A 102 2.00 3.86 7.20
C ASN A 102 3.32 4.27 6.55
N HIS A 103 3.46 5.54 6.15
CA HIS A 103 4.71 6.04 5.57
C HIS A 103 5.85 6.03 6.60
N ASP A 104 5.59 6.51 7.82
CA ASP A 104 6.57 6.56 8.90
C ASP A 104 6.97 5.16 9.39
N VAL A 105 5.99 4.27 9.55
CA VAL A 105 6.22 2.85 9.90
C VAL A 105 7.03 2.16 8.83
N SER A 106 6.70 2.32 7.55
CA SER A 106 7.44 1.71 6.45
C SER A 106 8.90 2.15 6.43
N LEU A 107 9.15 3.46 6.58
CA LEU A 107 10.50 4.02 6.59
C LEU A 107 11.31 3.52 7.80
N SER A 108 10.68 3.42 8.96
CA SER A 108 11.28 2.88 10.17
C SER A 108 11.64 1.39 10.01
N LEU A 109 10.72 0.58 9.49
CA LEU A 109 10.93 -0.85 9.26
C LEU A 109 12.04 -1.11 8.24
N PHE A 110 12.09 -0.35 7.14
CA PHE A 110 13.18 -0.43 6.16
C PHE A 110 14.53 -0.04 6.77
N SER A 111 14.56 0.99 7.60
CA SER A 111 15.77 1.44 8.28
C SER A 111 16.31 0.36 9.23
N PHE A 112 15.44 -0.20 10.08
CA PHE A 112 15.81 -1.30 10.98
C PHE A 112 16.26 -2.55 10.21
N ALA A 113 15.54 -2.92 9.14
CA ALA A 113 15.92 -4.05 8.29
C ALA A 113 17.32 -3.87 7.66
N THR A 114 17.66 -2.65 7.27
CA THR A 114 18.97 -2.31 6.68
C THR A 114 20.07 -2.38 7.73
N ILE A 115 19.84 -1.79 8.92
CA ILE A 115 20.81 -1.83 10.03
C ILE A 115 21.08 -3.27 10.45
N ASP A 116 20.04 -4.08 10.64
CA ASP A 116 20.18 -5.49 11.02
C ASP A 116 20.96 -6.29 9.97
N ARG A 117 20.74 -5.99 8.68
CA ARG A 117 21.49 -6.63 7.59
C ARG A 117 22.97 -6.25 7.65
N ILE A 118 23.30 -4.97 7.85
CA ILE A 118 24.70 -4.51 7.94
C ILE A 118 25.40 -5.16 9.15
N LEU A 119 24.76 -5.16 10.32
CA LEU A 119 25.31 -5.79 11.53
C LEU A 119 25.55 -7.29 11.34
N SER A 120 24.62 -7.98 10.68
CA SER A 120 24.77 -9.41 10.39
C SER A 120 25.96 -9.71 9.45
N LEU A 121 26.19 -8.86 8.45
CA LEU A 121 27.30 -8.99 7.51
C LEU A 121 28.65 -8.72 8.20
N GLN A 122 28.72 -7.71 9.06
CA GLN A 122 29.94 -7.41 9.83
C GLN A 122 30.34 -8.57 10.74
N ARG A 123 29.37 -9.20 11.43
CA ARG A 123 29.62 -10.39 12.26
C ARG A 123 30.08 -11.61 11.46
N LEU A 124 29.59 -11.77 10.24
CA LEU A 124 30.02 -12.85 9.37
C LEU A 124 31.46 -12.63 8.89
N ASN A 125 31.78 -11.41 8.45
CA ASN A 125 33.13 -11.05 8.00
C ASN A 125 34.18 -11.16 9.12
N SER A 126 33.83 -10.84 10.37
CA SER A 126 34.76 -10.99 11.50
C SER A 126 35.04 -12.45 11.87
N LYS A 127 34.09 -13.37 11.62
CA LYS A 127 34.30 -14.81 11.80
C LYS A 127 35.19 -15.42 10.72
N LEU A 128 35.05 -14.97 9.47
CA LEU A 128 35.86 -15.45 8.34
C LEU A 128 37.33 -14.99 8.38
N ARG A 129 37.64 -13.97 9.19
CA ARG A 129 39.00 -13.41 9.34
C ARG A 129 39.81 -14.04 10.47
N LYS A 130 39.22 -14.98 11.22
CA LYS A 130 39.89 -15.79 12.26
C LYS A 130 40.12 -17.19 11.73
#